data_AF-A0A940A6R0-F1
#
_entry.id   AF-A0A940A6R0-F1
#
_cell.length_a   1.000
_cell.length_b   1.000
_cell.length_c   1.000
_cell.angle_alpha   90.00
_cell.angle_beta   90.00
_cell.angle_gamma   90.00
#
_symmetry.space_group_name_H-M   'P 1'
#
loop_
_entity.id
_entity.type
_entity.pdbx_description
1 polymer ?
#
loop_
_entity_poly.entity_id
_entity_poly.type
_entity_poly.pdbx_seq_one_letter_code
_entity_poly.pdbx_strand_id
1 'polypeptide(L)'
;MLEEDFRLRVFVTVAELGGFSAAARRLGVSQSAVSQNIAELERQTGAVLFDRTRNSLSITPTGELLKNYADEILHWYGAANDALDPEKQADEPLEVTLNGSKKVQIWSTGGDLHLKLKED
;
A
#
# COMPACT_ATOMS: atom_id res chain seq x y z
N MET A 1 12.46 7.50 -8.58
CA MET A 1 11.52 6.95 -7.58
C MET A 1 10.18 6.77 -8.27
N LEU A 2 9.62 5.57 -8.23
CA LEU A 2 8.26 5.30 -8.72
C LEU A 2 7.28 6.09 -7.87
N GLU A 3 6.43 6.86 -8.54
CA GLU A 3 5.31 7.54 -7.89
C GLU A 3 4.20 6.53 -7.62
N GLU A 4 3.69 6.55 -6.38
CA GLU A 4 2.56 5.73 -5.96
C GLU A 4 1.21 6.40 -6.23
N ASP A 5 0.12 5.63 -6.16
CA ASP A 5 -1.22 6.22 -6.18
C ASP A 5 -1.53 6.96 -4.87
N PHE A 6 -1.47 8.28 -4.92
CA PHE A 6 -1.76 9.16 -3.79
C PHE A 6 -3.18 8.97 -3.22
N ARG A 7 -4.18 8.56 -4.01
CA ARG A 7 -5.54 8.32 -3.49
C ARG A 7 -5.58 7.10 -2.57
N LEU A 8 -4.83 6.04 -2.90
CA LEU A 8 -4.71 4.87 -2.02
C LEU A 8 -4.01 5.25 -0.71
N ARG A 9 -2.96 6.07 -0.78
CA ARG A 9 -2.29 6.62 0.41
C ARG A 9 -3.26 7.41 1.28
N VAL A 10 -4.03 8.32 0.68
CA VAL A 10 -5.05 9.12 1.38
C VAL A 10 -6.08 8.21 2.04
N PHE A 11 -6.59 7.21 1.32
CA PHE A 11 -7.57 6.24 1.81
C PHE A 11 -7.07 5.46 3.03
N VAL A 12 -5.91 4.83 2.94
CA VAL A 12 -5.30 4.07 4.04
C VAL A 12 -5.08 4.98 5.26
N THR A 13 -4.56 6.20 5.05
CA THR A 13 -4.31 7.14 6.14
C THR A 13 -5.60 7.57 6.85
N VAL A 14 -6.70 7.78 6.11
CA VAL A 14 -8.01 8.11 6.70
C VAL A 14 -8.56 6.92 7.50
N ALA A 15 -8.40 5.70 6.99
CA ALA A 15 -8.83 4.49 7.67
C ALA A 15 -8.07 4.26 8.99
N GLU A 16 -6.74 4.46 8.98
CA GLU A 16 -5.88 4.30 10.17
C GLU A 16 -6.15 5.35 11.25
N LEU A 17 -6.34 6.60 10.85
CA LEU A 17 -6.48 7.72 11.79
C LEU A 17 -7.94 8.01 12.18
N GLY A 18 -8.92 7.35 11.56
CA GLY A 18 -10.34 7.52 11.85
C GLY A 18 -10.87 8.94 11.58
N GLY A 19 -10.21 9.72 10.71
CA GLY A 19 -10.63 11.10 10.49
C GLY A 19 -9.90 11.86 9.37
N PHE A 20 -10.67 12.58 8.55
CA PHE A 20 -10.15 13.40 7.44
C PHE A 20 -9.16 14.47 7.90
N SER A 21 -9.43 15.15 9.01
CA SER A 21 -8.56 16.22 9.51
C SER A 21 -7.23 15.68 10.06
N ALA A 22 -7.24 14.49 10.66
CA ALA A 22 -6.02 13.85 11.12
C ALA A 22 -5.16 13.38 9.92
N ALA A 23 -5.79 12.77 8.91
CA ALA A 23 -5.13 12.38 7.67
C ALA A 23 -4.53 13.57 6.91
N ALA A 24 -5.27 14.68 6.80
CA ALA A 24 -4.79 15.90 6.17
C ALA A 24 -3.49 16.42 6.82
N ARG A 25 -3.45 16.47 8.16
CA ARG A 25 -2.25 16.86 8.91
C ARG A 25 -1.10 15.87 8.68
N ARG A 26 -1.37 14.57 8.66
CA ARG A 26 -0.35 13.53 8.46
C ARG A 26 0.27 13.61 7.06
N LEU A 27 -0.53 13.91 6.05
CA LEU A 27 -0.13 13.96 4.64
C LEU A 27 0.35 15.34 4.18
N GLY A 28 0.28 16.37 5.04
CA GLY A 28 0.70 17.72 4.67
C GLY A 28 -0.20 18.38 3.61
N VAL A 29 -1.47 17.98 3.51
CA VAL A 29 -2.43 18.52 2.54
C VAL A 29 -3.66 19.11 3.23
N SER A 30 -4.52 19.79 2.47
CA SER A 30 -5.77 20.31 3.02
C SER A 30 -6.80 19.18 3.25
N GLN A 31 -7.70 19.36 4.22
CA GLN A 31 -8.82 18.43 4.42
C GLN A 31 -9.71 18.30 3.17
N SER A 32 -9.87 19.39 2.41
CA SER A 32 -10.61 19.38 1.14
C SER A 32 -9.94 18.44 0.13
N ALA A 33 -8.60 18.49 0.01
CA ALA A 33 -7.85 17.59 -0.85
C ALA A 33 -8.03 16.12 -0.43
N VAL A 34 -7.99 15.81 0.87
CA VAL A 34 -8.30 14.46 1.38
C VAL A 34 -9.70 14.04 0.96
N SER A 35 -10.72 14.87 1.22
CA SER A 35 -12.11 14.55 0.87
C SER A 35 -12.31 14.36 -0.62
N GLN A 36 -11.65 15.15 -1.47
CA GLN A 36 -11.72 15.01 -2.93
C GLN A 36 -11.11 13.71 -3.43
N ASN A 37 -9.94 13.32 -2.88
CA ASN A 37 -9.28 12.07 -3.23
C ASN A 37 -10.12 10.85 -2.82
N ILE A 38 -10.71 10.86 -1.62
CA ILE A 38 -11.64 9.80 -1.18
C ILE A 38 -12.86 9.73 -2.09
N ALA A 39 -13.49 10.87 -2.38
CA ALA A 39 -14.67 10.90 -3.23
C ALA A 39 -14.37 10.42 -4.66
N GLU A 40 -13.19 10.70 -5.19
CA GLU A 40 -12.74 10.16 -6.49
C GLU A 40 -12.52 8.66 -6.43
N LEU A 41 -11.90 8.14 -5.37
CA LEU A 41 -11.71 6.71 -5.20
C LEU A 41 -13.04 5.95 -5.07
N GLU A 42 -14.00 6.50 -4.32
CA GLU A 42 -15.37 5.97 -4.21
C GLU A 42 -16.08 6.00 -5.58
N ARG A 43 -15.88 7.05 -6.38
CA ARG A 43 -16.43 7.13 -7.75
C ARG A 43 -15.84 6.07 -8.67
N GLN A 44 -14.52 5.87 -8.65
CA GLN A 44 -13.83 4.92 -9.53
C GLN A 44 -14.18 3.47 -9.20
N THR A 45 -14.31 3.17 -7.92
CA THR A 45 -14.65 1.82 -7.44
C THR A 45 -16.15 1.54 -7.47
N GLY A 46 -16.99 2.58 -7.52
CA GLY A 46 -18.45 2.46 -7.36
C GLY A 46 -18.87 2.03 -5.95
N ALA A 47 -17.98 2.12 -4.97
CA ALA A 47 -18.20 1.66 -3.60
C ALA A 47 -18.12 2.82 -2.60
N VAL A 48 -18.97 2.76 -1.57
CA VAL A 48 -18.83 3.63 -0.39
C VAL A 48 -17.78 3.01 0.52
N LEU A 49 -16.71 3.75 0.80
CA LEU A 49 -15.55 3.27 1.55
C LEU A 49 -15.60 3.68 3.03
N PHE A 50 -16.31 4.77 3.35
CA PHE A 50 -16.53 5.22 4.73
C PHE A 50 -18.00 5.53 5.04
N ASP A 51 -18.46 5.10 6.22
CA ASP A 51 -19.74 5.50 6.80
C ASP A 51 -19.55 6.77 7.67
N ARG A 52 -20.40 7.76 7.43
CA ARG A 52 -20.38 9.09 8.08
C ARG A 52 -21.57 9.34 9.01
N THR A 53 -22.44 8.34 9.22
CA THR A 53 -23.73 8.53 9.91
C THR A 53 -23.65 8.49 11.45
N ARG A 54 -22.59 7.91 12.05
CA ARG A 54 -22.54 7.61 13.50
C ARG A 54 -21.62 8.52 14.32
N ASN A 55 -21.73 9.84 14.27
CA ASN A 55 -20.88 10.79 15.05
C ASN A 55 -19.34 10.55 14.96
N SER A 56 -18.91 9.63 14.12
CA SER A 56 -17.58 9.06 14.03
C SER A 56 -17.46 8.48 12.62
N LEU A 57 -16.28 8.68 12.02
CA LEU A 57 -15.95 8.12 10.74
C LEU A 57 -15.59 6.65 10.93
N SER A 58 -16.22 5.76 10.17
CA SER A 58 -15.88 4.32 10.20
C SER A 58 -15.72 3.80 8.79
N ILE A 59 -14.79 2.85 8.61
CA ILE A 59 -14.59 2.16 7.34
C ILE A 59 -15.75 1.17 7.10
N THR A 60 -16.20 1.06 5.85
CA THR A 60 -17.25 0.09 5.48
C THR A 60 -16.63 -1.30 5.26
N PRO A 61 -17.44 -2.38 5.18
CA PRO A 61 -16.93 -3.70 4.81
C PRO A 61 -16.20 -3.72 3.45
N THR A 62 -16.69 -2.96 2.47
CA THR A 62 -16.02 -2.83 1.17
C THR A 62 -14.75 -1.98 1.28
N GLY A 63 -14.74 -0.98 2.16
CA GLY A 63 -13.54 -0.23 2.53
C GLY A 63 -12.46 -1.16 3.09
N GLU A 64 -12.80 -2.04 4.03
CA GLU A 64 -11.84 -3.01 4.60
C GLU A 64 -11.25 -3.92 3.53
N LEU A 65 -12.08 -4.39 2.59
CA LEU A 65 -11.58 -5.17 1.45
C LEU A 65 -10.56 -4.38 0.62
N LEU A 66 -10.87 -3.12 0.27
CA LEU A 66 -9.95 -2.27 -0.47
C LEU A 66 -8.68 -1.97 0.34
N LYS A 67 -8.78 -1.82 1.66
CA LYS A 67 -7.64 -1.52 2.54
C LYS A 67 -6.59 -2.62 2.47
N ASN A 68 -7.00 -3.88 2.51
CA ASN A 68 -6.08 -5.01 2.39
C ASN A 68 -5.27 -4.96 1.08
N TYR A 69 -5.94 -4.71 -0.05
CA TYR A 69 -5.24 -4.57 -1.34
C TYR A 69 -4.38 -3.29 -1.41
N ALA A 70 -4.88 -2.18 -0.86
CA ALA A 70 -4.15 -0.91 -0.85
C ALA A 70 -2.84 -1.01 -0.03
N ASP A 71 -2.89 -1.68 1.12
CA ASP A 71 -1.71 -1.92 1.97
C ASP A 71 -0.66 -2.75 1.20
N GLU A 72 -1.07 -3.81 0.51
CA GLU A 72 -0.17 -4.62 -0.34
C GLU A 72 0.42 -3.82 -1.51
N ILE A 73 -0.41 -3.04 -2.22
CA ILE A 73 0.05 -2.21 -3.34
C ILE A 73 1.09 -1.19 -2.87
N LEU A 74 0.80 -0.48 -1.76
CA LEU A 74 1.72 0.53 -1.21
C LEU A 74 3.01 -0.10 -0.67
N HIS A 75 2.94 -1.31 -0.11
CA HIS A 75 4.11 -2.09 0.27
C HIS A 75 4.99 -2.39 -0.95
N TRP A 76 4.42 -2.88 -2.05
CA TRP A 76 5.18 -3.15 -3.27
C TRP A 76 5.75 -1.89 -3.93
N TYR A 77 5.08 -0.74 -3.84
CA TYR A 77 5.67 0.55 -4.23
C TYR A 77 6.91 0.88 -3.39
N GLY A 78 6.85 0.66 -2.07
CA GLY A 78 7.98 0.83 -1.17
C GLY A 78 9.14 -0.09 -1.53
N ALA A 79 8.88 -1.39 -1.63
CA ALA A 79 9.88 -2.40 -2.00
C ALA A 79 10.52 -2.11 -3.36
N ALA A 80 9.74 -1.71 -4.37
CA ALA A 80 10.27 -1.36 -5.68
C ALA A 80 11.15 -0.10 -5.64
N ASN A 81 10.76 0.91 -4.86
CA ASN A 81 11.58 2.10 -4.67
C ASN A 81 12.89 1.78 -3.96
N ASP A 82 12.85 0.92 -2.95
CA ASP A 82 14.05 0.48 -2.24
C ASP A 82 14.96 -0.39 -3.10
N ALA A 83 14.40 -1.24 -3.98
CA ALA A 83 15.19 -2.06 -4.90
C ALA A 83 15.90 -1.23 -5.98
N LEU A 84 15.33 -0.08 -6.32
CA LEU A 84 15.85 0.84 -7.33
C LEU A 84 16.75 1.92 -6.73
N ASP A 85 16.81 2.03 -5.40
CA ASP A 85 17.67 2.98 -4.72
C ASP A 85 19.12 2.44 -4.72
N PRO A 86 20.06 3.07 -5.45
CA PRO A 86 21.42 2.58 -5.56
C PRO A 86 22.20 2.65 -4.24
N GLU A 87 21.71 3.42 -3.25
CA GLU A 87 22.29 3.47 -1.90
C GLU A 87 21.74 2.35 -0.99
N LYS A 88 20.55 1.83 -1.31
CA LYS A 88 19.98 0.65 -0.65
C LYS A 88 20.34 -0.60 -1.45
N GLN A 89 21.48 -1.17 -1.11
CA GLN A 89 21.95 -2.41 -1.73
C GLN A 89 20.95 -3.54 -1.44
N ALA A 90 20.19 -3.97 -2.46
CA ALA A 90 19.49 -5.24 -2.39
C ALA A 90 20.55 -6.34 -2.29
N ASP A 91 20.36 -7.28 -1.35
CA ASP A 91 21.24 -8.43 -1.27
C ASP A 91 21.22 -9.18 -2.61
N GLU A 92 22.38 -9.69 -3.03
CA GLU A 92 22.44 -10.56 -4.19
C GLU A 92 21.48 -11.76 -3.96
N PRO A 93 20.54 -12.04 -4.89
CA PRO A 93 19.54 -13.07 -4.65
C PRO A 93 20.18 -14.43 -4.40
N LEU A 94 19.90 -15.01 -3.23
CA LEU A 94 20.30 -16.36 -2.89
C LEU A 94 19.38 -17.35 -3.63
N GLU A 95 19.96 -18.21 -4.46
CA GLU A 95 19.23 -19.31 -5.10
C GLU A 95 19.23 -20.53 -4.16
N VAL A 96 18.03 -20.95 -3.76
CA VAL A 96 17.81 -22.13 -2.91
C VAL A 96 17.07 -23.19 -3.71
N THR A 97 17.56 -24.43 -3.67
CA THR A 97 16.85 -25.58 -4.25
C THR A 97 16.01 -26.24 -3.16
N LEU A 98 14.69 -26.18 -3.31
CA LEU A 98 13.71 -26.85 -2.46
C LEU A 98 13.41 -28.25 -3.01
N ASN A 99 13.45 -29.25 -2.13
CA ASN A 99 13.09 -30.64 -2.45
C ASN A 99 13.80 -31.20 -3.71
N GLY A 100 15.04 -30.75 -3.96
CA GLY A 100 15.90 -31.21 -5.06
C GLY A 100 15.45 -30.81 -6.47
N SER A 101 14.37 -30.04 -6.62
CA SER A 101 13.78 -29.79 -7.94
C SER A 101 13.15 -28.41 -8.13
N LYS A 102 12.67 -27.74 -7.07
CA LYS A 102 12.14 -26.37 -7.19
C LYS A 102 13.23 -25.36 -6.88
N LYS A 103 13.49 -24.41 -7.77
CA LYS A 103 14.41 -23.29 -7.53
C LYS A 103 13.63 -22.08 -7.03
N VAL A 104 14.12 -21.47 -5.94
CA VAL A 104 13.57 -20.24 -5.37
C VAL A 104 14.70 -19.22 -5.26
N GLN A 105 14.44 -17.99 -5.67
CA GLN A 105 15.30 -16.86 -5.38
C GLN A 105 14.78 -16.13 -4.14
N ILE A 106 15.68 -15.84 -3.20
CA ILE A 106 15.39 -15.13 -1.96
C ILE A 106 16.31 -13.91 -1.91
N TRP A 107 15.76 -12.72 -1.68
CA TRP A 107 16.56 -11.51 -1.49
C TRP A 107 15.90 -10.59 -0.47
N SER A 108 16.68 -9.73 0.17
CA SER A 108 16.17 -8.68 1.04
C SER A 108 16.30 -7.33 0.37
N THR A 109 15.33 -6.45 0.60
CA THR A 109 15.36 -5.07 0.11
C THR A 109 14.61 -4.19 1.09
N GLY A 110 15.22 -3.11 1.55
CA GLY A 110 14.50 -2.15 2.41
C GLY A 110 14.05 -2.69 3.77
N GLY A 111 14.55 -3.85 4.22
CA GLY A 111 14.09 -4.55 5.42
C GLY A 111 13.00 -5.60 5.16
N ASP A 112 12.51 -5.70 3.93
CA ASP A 112 11.55 -6.72 3.50
C ASP A 112 12.25 -7.93 2.89
N LEU A 113 11.65 -9.11 3.08
CA LEU A 113 12.12 -10.38 2.50
C LEU A 113 11.25 -10.74 1.29
N HIS A 114 11.88 -11.00 0.15
CA HIS A 114 11.22 -11.36 -1.08
C HIS A 114 11.55 -12.81 -1.48
N LEU A 115 10.56 -13.52 -2.03
CA LEU A 115 10.72 -14.87 -2.56
C LEU A 115 10.09 -14.95 -3.95
N LYS A 116 10.83 -15.49 -4.92
CA LYS A 116 10.33 -15.75 -6.28
C LYS A 116 10.61 -17.20 -6.68
N LEU A 117 9.56 -17.90 -7.10
CA LEU A 117 9.69 -19.20 -7.76
C LEU A 117 10.33 -18.99 -9.14
N LYS A 118 11.35 -19.79 -9.44
CA LYS A 118 11.93 -19.89 -10.77
C LYS A 118 11.25 -21.07 -11.46
N GLU A 119 10.49 -20.80 -12.51
CA GLU A 119 10.05 -21.85 -13.43
C GLU A 119 11.23 -22.21 -14.34
N ASP A 120 11.39 -23.51 -14.64
CA ASP A 120 12.44 -24.04 -15.51
C ASP A 120 12.24 -23.62 -16.98
#